data_AF-A0A939NUE6-F1
#
_entry.id   AF-A0A939NUE6-F1
#
_cell.length_a   1.000
_cell.length_b   1.000
_cell.length_c   1.000
_cell.angle_alpha   90.00
_cell.angle_beta   90.00
_cell.angle_gamma   90.00
#
_symmetry.space_group_name_H-M   'P 1'
#
loop_
_entity.id
_entity.type
_entity.pdbx_description
1 polymer ?
#
loop_
_entity_poly.entity_id
_entity_poly.type
_entity_poly.pdbx_seq_one_letter_code
_entity_poly.pdbx_strand_id
1 'polypeptide(L)'
;MNDEEQKLRVRLVGRDGRRRYDPGSKARLVTACLQPGVSISGLALGHGVNANLLRKWVKEAREAGLSAVSASSPFIPVVAADGSLPVGMRSLDIPVAYGEEQPASLEKTAHLSGFSKISALLPNGVKLSLECGDVDALTAIIGALGHVQTGR
;
A
#
# COMPACT_ATOMS: atom_id res chain seq x y z
N MET A 1 -18.76 0.74 -31.34
CA MET A 1 -19.11 2.06 -30.75
C MET A 1 -19.47 1.95 -29.25
N ASN A 2 -18.84 1.05 -28.48
CA ASN A 2 -19.11 0.90 -27.02
C ASN A 2 -17.88 1.20 -26.14
N ASP A 3 -16.74 1.54 -26.74
CA ASP A 3 -15.44 1.56 -26.04
C ASP A 3 -15.26 2.77 -25.11
N GLU A 4 -15.91 3.91 -25.41
CA GLU A 4 -15.82 5.14 -24.60
C GLU A 4 -16.73 5.13 -23.35
N GLU A 5 -17.80 4.32 -23.35
CA GLU A 5 -18.70 4.19 -22.20
C GLU A 5 -18.17 3.19 -21.16
N GLN A 6 -17.36 2.24 -21.62
CA GLN A 6 -16.67 1.25 -20.79
C GLN A 6 -15.34 1.77 -20.21
N LYS A 7 -14.86 2.94 -20.66
CA LYS A 7 -13.59 3.52 -20.23
C LYS A 7 -13.61 3.92 -18.77
N LEU A 8 -12.63 3.45 -18.00
CA LEU A 8 -12.48 3.83 -16.60
C LEU A 8 -12.06 5.30 -16.49
N ARG A 9 -12.91 6.13 -15.86
CA ARG A 9 -12.67 7.58 -15.76
C ARG A 9 -11.97 7.93 -14.46
N VAL A 10 -10.96 8.78 -14.54
CA VAL A 10 -10.27 9.35 -13.37
C VAL A 10 -10.97 10.66 -13.00
N ARG A 11 -11.47 10.78 -11.77
CA ARG A 11 -12.09 12.01 -11.25
C ARG A 11 -11.08 12.98 -10.67
N LEU A 12 -10.07 12.46 -9.98
CA LEU A 12 -9.10 13.25 -9.26
C LEU A 12 -7.75 12.53 -9.24
N VAL A 13 -6.67 13.31 -9.32
CA VAL A 13 -5.32 12.85 -8.99
C VAL A 13 -4.89 13.60 -7.75
N GLY A 14 -4.58 12.88 -6.66
CA GLY A 14 -4.13 13.49 -5.41
C GLY A 14 -2.73 14.09 -5.53
N ARG A 15 -2.34 14.93 -4.56
CA ARG A 15 -0.97 15.45 -4.44
C ARG A 15 0.06 14.33 -4.21
N ASP A 16 -0.41 13.16 -3.78
CA ASP A 16 0.35 11.90 -3.63
C ASP A 16 0.47 11.09 -4.94
N GLY A 17 -0.05 11.61 -6.06
CA GLY A 17 -0.06 10.94 -7.37
C GLY A 17 -1.07 9.80 -7.48
N ARG A 18 -1.86 9.51 -6.44
CA ARG A 18 -2.85 8.43 -6.48
C ARG A 18 -4.08 8.88 -7.27
N ARG A 19 -4.47 8.07 -8.25
CA ARG A 19 -5.69 8.28 -9.05
C ARG A 19 -6.92 7.84 -8.24
N ARG A 20 -7.95 8.68 -8.25
CA ARG A 20 -9.29 8.37 -7.74
C ARG A 20 -10.22 8.23 -8.95
N TYR A 21 -10.82 7.06 -9.08
CA TYR A 21 -11.67 6.72 -10.22
C TYR A 21 -13.12 7.09 -9.94
N ASP A 22 -13.87 7.35 -11.01
CA ASP A 22 -15.31 7.52 -10.94
C ASP A 22 -15.98 6.23 -10.44
N PRO A 23 -16.81 6.28 -9.38
CA PRO A 23 -17.41 5.09 -8.79
C PRO A 23 -18.32 4.33 -9.76
N GLY A 24 -19.04 5.04 -10.65
CA GLY A 24 -19.90 4.40 -11.65
C GLY A 24 -19.10 3.63 -12.69
N SER A 25 -18.05 4.24 -13.23
CA SER A 25 -17.16 3.56 -14.18
C SER A 25 -16.37 2.40 -13.54
N LYS A 26 -15.93 2.55 -12.29
CA LYS A 26 -15.31 1.47 -11.50
C LYS A 26 -16.28 0.31 -11.32
N ALA A 27 -17.53 0.58 -10.94
CA ALA A 27 -18.54 -0.44 -10.71
C ALA A 27 -18.81 -1.26 -11.98
N ARG A 28 -19.01 -0.59 -13.13
CA ARG A 28 -19.22 -1.27 -14.42
C ARG A 28 -18.07 -2.21 -14.78
N LEU A 29 -16.83 -1.73 -14.61
CA LEU A 29 -15.63 -2.54 -14.88
C LEU A 29 -15.53 -3.76 -13.96
N VAL A 30 -15.86 -3.59 -12.68
CA VAL A 30 -15.90 -4.69 -11.71
C VAL A 30 -16.99 -5.70 -12.05
N THR A 31 -18.20 -5.25 -12.42
CA THR A 31 -19.30 -6.12 -12.87
C THR A 31 -18.91 -6.93 -14.10
N ALA A 32 -18.20 -6.34 -15.06
CA ALA A 32 -17.68 -7.05 -16.23
C ALA A 32 -16.68 -8.16 -15.84
N CYS A 33 -15.84 -7.93 -14.83
CA CYS A 33 -14.90 -8.92 -14.32
C CYS A 33 -15.55 -10.09 -13.56
N LEU A 34 -16.81 -9.94 -13.12
CA LEU A 34 -17.54 -10.99 -12.42
C LEU A 34 -18.21 -11.99 -13.37
N GLN A 35 -18.27 -11.69 -14.67
CA GLN A 35 -18.82 -12.60 -15.66
C GLN A 35 -17.91 -13.84 -15.83
N PRO A 36 -18.48 -15.05 -15.94
CA PRO A 36 -17.71 -16.27 -16.12
C PRO A 36 -16.94 -16.23 -17.45
N GLY A 37 -15.71 -16.74 -17.46
CA GLY A 37 -14.87 -16.79 -18.67
C GLY A 37 -14.12 -15.49 -19.02
N VAL A 38 -14.30 -14.42 -18.24
CA VAL A 38 -13.61 -13.15 -18.48
C VAL A 38 -12.23 -13.11 -17.83
N SER A 39 -11.22 -12.71 -18.61
CA SER A 39 -9.86 -12.47 -18.11
C SER A 39 -9.75 -11.09 -17.48
N ILE A 40 -9.57 -11.05 -16.16
CA ILE A 40 -9.34 -9.80 -15.40
C ILE A 40 -8.11 -9.05 -15.93
N SER A 41 -7.04 -9.76 -16.28
CA SER A 41 -5.82 -9.13 -16.82
C SER A 41 -6.07 -8.51 -18.19
N GLY A 42 -6.87 -9.17 -19.04
CA GLY A 42 -7.24 -8.64 -20.35
C GLY A 42 -8.07 -7.36 -20.24
N LEU A 43 -9.08 -7.36 -19.36
CA LEU A 43 -9.85 -6.14 -19.07
C LEU A 43 -8.97 -5.03 -18.49
N ALA A 44 -8.09 -5.36 -17.55
CA ALA A 44 -7.18 -4.37 -16.96
C ALA A 44 -6.32 -3.68 -18.03
N LEU A 45 -5.76 -4.45 -18.98
CA LEU A 45 -4.98 -3.91 -20.09
C LEU A 45 -5.85 -3.07 -21.03
N GLY A 46 -7.04 -3.54 -21.41
CA GLY A 46 -7.98 -2.79 -22.25
C GLY A 46 -8.40 -1.44 -21.66
N HIS A 47 -8.41 -1.32 -20.34
CA HIS A 47 -8.75 -0.08 -19.63
C HIS A 47 -7.53 0.69 -19.11
N GLY A 48 -6.29 0.24 -19.38
CA GLY A 48 -5.06 0.90 -18.92
C GLY A 48 -4.88 0.91 -17.39
N VAL A 49 -5.40 -0.11 -16.71
CA VAL A 49 -5.37 -0.25 -15.24
C VAL A 49 -4.44 -1.39 -14.85
N ASN A 50 -3.81 -1.29 -13.68
CA ASN A 50 -3.05 -2.39 -13.12
C ASN A 50 -4.00 -3.57 -12.76
N ALA A 51 -3.74 -4.76 -13.28
CA ALA A 51 -4.53 -5.96 -13.00
C ALA A 51 -4.64 -6.28 -11.51
N ASN A 52 -3.62 -5.98 -10.70
CA ASN A 52 -3.64 -6.18 -9.25
C ASN A 52 -4.64 -5.25 -8.56
N LEU A 53 -4.76 -4.00 -9.04
CA LEU A 53 -5.74 -3.05 -8.53
C LEU A 53 -7.17 -3.51 -8.84
N LEU A 54 -7.39 -4.00 -10.07
CA LEU A 54 -8.68 -4.52 -10.48
C LEU A 54 -9.08 -5.78 -9.69
N ARG A 55 -8.13 -6.70 -9.44
CA ARG A 55 -8.35 -7.87 -8.56
C ARG A 55 -8.76 -7.48 -7.15
N LYS A 56 -8.14 -6.44 -6.57
CA LYS A 56 -8.52 -5.91 -5.26
C LYS A 56 -9.95 -5.40 -5.26
N TRP A 57 -10.34 -4.63 -6.26
CA TRP A 57 -11.72 -4.12 -6.36
C TRP A 57 -12.76 -5.22 -6.57
N VAL A 58 -12.44 -6.26 -7.35
CA VAL A 58 -13.31 -7.43 -7.51
C VAL A 58 -13.47 -8.17 -6.20
N LYS A 59 -12.38 -8.33 -5.42
CA LYS A 59 -12.42 -8.93 -4.09
C LYS A 59 -13.31 -8.11 -3.14
N GLU A 60 -13.11 -6.79 -3.06
CA GLU A 60 -13.93 -5.88 -2.26
C GLU A 60 -15.42 -5.98 -2.62
N ALA A 61 -15.75 -6.02 -3.92
CA ALA A 61 -17.14 -6.14 -4.37
C ALA A 61 -17.75 -7.50 -4.04
N ARG A 62 -16.97 -8.59 -4.10
CA ARG A 62 -17.42 -9.92 -3.65
C ARG A 62 -17.67 -9.92 -2.16
N GLU A 63 -16.78 -9.35 -1.35
CA GLU A 63 -16.94 -9.29 0.12
C GLU A 63 -18.15 -8.44 0.51
N ALA A 64 -18.36 -7.29 -0.15
CA ALA A 64 -19.56 -6.48 0.02
C ALA A 64 -20.84 -7.23 -0.37
N GLY A 65 -20.79 -8.07 -1.42
CA GLY A 65 -21.90 -8.93 -1.83
C GLY A 65 -22.08 -10.18 -0.97
N LEU A 66 -21.02 -10.73 -0.40
CA LEU A 66 -21.05 -11.88 0.53
C LEU A 66 -21.66 -11.50 1.88
N SER A 67 -21.59 -10.22 2.26
CA SER A 67 -22.40 -9.69 3.36
C SER A 67 -23.91 -9.74 3.08
N ALA A 68 -24.32 -9.82 1.81
CA ALA A 68 -25.71 -10.00 1.38
C ALA A 68 -26.05 -11.46 0.99
N VAL A 69 -25.05 -12.29 0.70
CA VAL A 69 -25.19 -13.71 0.32
C VAL A 69 -24.34 -14.58 1.25
N SER A 70 -24.58 -14.49 2.55
CA SER A 70 -24.07 -15.46 3.52
C SER A 70 -25.05 -16.63 3.62
N ALA A 71 -25.20 -17.42 2.55
CA ALA A 71 -25.96 -18.67 2.57
C ALA A 71 -25.72 -19.52 1.31
N SER A 72 -24.47 -19.87 0.99
CA SER A 72 -24.16 -20.99 0.07
C SER A 72 -22.66 -21.24 0.06
N SER A 73 -22.12 -21.66 1.19
CA SER A 73 -20.85 -22.38 1.18
C SER A 73 -21.14 -23.85 0.81
N PRO A 74 -20.49 -24.43 -0.21
CA PRO A 74 -20.69 -25.83 -0.61
C PRO A 74 -19.96 -26.84 0.31
N PHE A 75 -19.43 -26.40 1.46
CA PHE A 75 -18.70 -27.29 2.36
C PHE A 75 -19.68 -28.08 3.23
N ILE A 76 -19.76 -29.38 2.97
CA ILE A 76 -20.40 -30.36 3.84
C ILE A 76 -19.42 -30.66 5.00
N PRO A 77 -19.77 -30.38 6.26
CA PRO A 77 -18.90 -30.72 7.38
C PRO A 77 -18.88 -32.25 7.54
N VAL A 78 -17.71 -32.86 7.32
CA VAL A 78 -17.43 -34.24 7.72
C VAL A 78 -17.06 -34.21 9.20
N VAL A 79 -17.93 -34.75 10.04
CA VAL A 79 -17.64 -34.97 11.46
C VAL A 79 -16.76 -36.23 11.55
N ALA A 80 -15.49 -36.05 11.92
CA ALA A 80 -14.65 -37.17 12.33
C ALA A 80 -15.07 -37.62 13.72
N ALA A 81 -15.36 -38.91 13.90
CA ALA A 81 -15.64 -39.49 15.21
C ALA A 81 -14.34 -39.61 16.02
N ASP A 82 -14.38 -39.12 17.25
CA ASP A 82 -13.23 -39.00 18.15
C ASP A 82 -12.74 -40.36 18.63
N GLY A 83 -11.46 -40.65 18.38
CA GLY A 83 -10.74 -41.83 18.87
C GLY A 83 -9.50 -41.44 19.68
N SER A 84 -9.73 -41.24 20.98
CA SER A 84 -8.83 -41.24 22.16
C SER A 84 -7.34 -41.67 22.01
N LEU A 85 -6.38 -40.81 22.40
CA LEU A 85 -5.64 -40.82 23.70
C LEU A 85 -4.35 -39.96 23.66
N PRO A 86 -3.94 -39.35 24.80
CA PRO A 86 -2.80 -38.45 24.91
C PRO A 86 -1.52 -39.19 25.34
N VAL A 87 -0.37 -38.89 24.72
CA VAL A 87 0.94 -39.29 25.24
C VAL A 87 1.83 -38.06 25.30
N GLY A 88 2.02 -37.58 26.53
CA GLY A 88 3.04 -36.59 26.83
C GLY A 88 4.43 -37.20 26.82
N MET A 89 5.41 -36.41 26.39
CA MET A 89 6.79 -36.60 26.81
C MET A 89 7.33 -35.22 27.18
N ARG A 90 7.65 -35.09 28.47
CA ARG A 90 8.26 -33.92 29.10
C ARG A 90 9.77 -33.87 28.78
N SER A 91 10.33 -32.69 29.09
CA SER A 91 11.72 -32.44 29.51
C SER A 91 12.69 -32.11 28.36
N LEU A 92 13.55 -31.09 28.43
CA LEU A 92 14.29 -30.52 29.57
C LEU A 92 14.56 -29.01 29.39
N ASP A 93 14.43 -28.26 30.47
CA ASP A 93 15.09 -26.97 30.71
C ASP A 93 16.63 -27.13 30.77
N ILE A 94 17.38 -26.07 30.43
CA ILE A 94 18.57 -25.63 31.16
C ILE A 94 18.79 -24.12 30.92
N PRO A 95 19.05 -23.33 31.99
CA PRO A 95 19.28 -21.88 31.96
C PRO A 95 20.77 -21.54 31.80
N VAL A 96 21.07 -20.36 31.25
CA VAL A 96 22.36 -19.70 31.46
C VAL A 96 22.11 -18.25 31.86
N ALA A 97 22.49 -17.97 33.11
CA ALA A 97 22.47 -16.67 33.74
C ALA A 97 23.73 -15.86 33.41
N TYR A 98 23.65 -14.58 33.79
CA TYR A 98 24.71 -13.60 34.05
C TYR A 98 25.00 -12.56 32.97
N GLY A 99 24.81 -11.31 33.38
CA GLY A 99 25.37 -10.13 32.73
C GLY A 99 24.51 -8.90 32.89
N GLU A 100 24.35 -8.41 34.13
CA GLU A 100 24.10 -6.97 34.34
C GLU A 100 25.21 -6.16 33.65
N GLU A 101 24.89 -4.92 33.27
CA GLU A 101 25.70 -3.72 33.55
C GLU A 101 25.20 -2.60 32.63
N GLN A 102 24.40 -1.75 33.24
CA GLN A 102 23.98 -0.45 32.77
C GLN A 102 25.04 0.56 33.26
N PRO A 103 25.62 1.41 32.38
CA PRO A 103 26.18 2.65 32.87
C PRO A 103 25.62 3.87 32.13
N ALA A 104 25.30 4.86 32.96
CA ALA A 104 24.92 6.21 32.59
C ALA A 104 26.03 6.94 31.82
N SER A 105 25.61 7.84 30.92
CA SER A 105 26.37 9.01 30.47
C SER A 105 25.34 10.07 30.07
N LEU A 106 25.01 11.01 30.95
CA LEU A 106 25.66 12.30 31.20
C LEU A 106 25.60 13.25 29.99
N GLU A 107 24.58 14.10 30.02
CA GLU A 107 24.60 15.53 29.73
C GLU A 107 25.30 15.99 28.43
N LYS A 108 24.51 16.34 27.42
CA LYS A 108 24.81 17.52 26.60
C LYS A 108 23.52 18.21 26.14
N THR A 109 23.01 19.05 27.03
CA THR A 109 22.16 20.18 26.67
C THR A 109 22.97 21.13 25.79
N ALA A 110 22.54 21.35 24.54
CA ALA A 110 22.77 22.60 23.79
C ALA A 110 22.23 22.50 22.36
N HIS A 111 21.09 23.18 22.17
CA HIS A 111 20.57 23.71 20.90
C HIS A 111 19.90 22.74 19.93
N LEU A 112 18.57 22.68 20.09
CA LEU A 112 17.60 22.39 19.05
C LEU A 112 17.83 23.32 17.85
N SER A 113 18.58 22.86 16.84
CA SER A 113 18.35 23.33 15.47
C SER A 113 17.63 22.20 14.77
N GLY A 114 16.32 22.35 14.62
CA GLY A 114 15.50 21.37 13.91
C GLY A 114 15.95 21.32 12.46
N PHE A 115 16.86 20.41 12.13
CA PHE A 115 17.22 20.12 10.76
C PHE A 115 15.94 19.76 10.02
N SER A 116 15.47 20.68 9.18
CA SER A 116 14.26 20.50 8.40
C SER A 116 14.66 19.71 7.16
N LYS A 117 14.16 18.47 7.08
CA LYS A 117 14.41 17.58 5.97
C LYS A 117 13.41 17.85 4.86
N ILE A 118 13.90 18.21 3.68
CA ILE A 118 13.10 18.42 2.48
C ILE A 118 13.49 17.34 1.46
N SER A 119 12.49 16.73 0.82
CA SER A 119 12.71 15.76 -0.24
C SER A 119 11.85 16.10 -1.45
N ALA A 120 12.44 15.97 -2.63
CA ALA A 120 11.80 16.18 -3.92
C ALA A 120 12.04 14.98 -4.83
N LEU A 121 11.05 14.62 -5.64
CA LEU A 121 11.18 13.60 -6.68
C LEU A 121 11.10 14.30 -8.05
N LEU A 122 12.14 14.13 -8.85
CA LEU A 122 12.21 14.68 -10.20
C LEU A 122 11.40 13.81 -11.19
N PRO A 123 10.97 14.35 -12.35
CA PRO A 123 10.22 13.59 -13.36
C PRO A 123 10.96 12.39 -13.94
N ASN A 124 12.29 12.40 -13.87
CA ASN A 124 13.16 11.28 -14.23
C ASN A 124 13.23 10.18 -13.15
N GLY A 125 12.48 10.32 -12.05
CA GLY A 125 12.45 9.38 -10.94
C GLY A 125 13.58 9.57 -9.92
N VAL A 126 14.49 10.53 -10.12
CA VAL A 126 15.58 10.81 -9.18
C VAL A 126 15.02 11.50 -7.95
N LYS A 127 15.36 10.97 -6.77
CA LYS A 127 14.97 11.54 -5.48
C LYS A 127 16.11 12.39 -4.92
N LEU A 128 15.84 13.67 -4.68
CA LEU A 128 16.72 14.57 -3.96
C LEU A 128 16.24 14.69 -2.52
N SER A 129 17.17 14.68 -1.56
CA SER A 129 16.90 14.91 -0.14
C SER A 129 17.93 15.88 0.40
N LEU A 130 17.46 16.90 1.12
CA LEU A 130 18.25 17.98 1.67
C LEU A 130 17.89 18.11 3.15
N GLU A 131 18.90 18.18 3.99
CA GLU A 131 18.75 18.41 5.42
C GLU A 131 19.46 19.73 5.71
N CYS A 132 18.69 20.75 6.14
CA CYS A 132 19.25 22.05 6.45
C CYS A 132 18.71 22.52 7.79
N GLY A 133 19.61 22.98 8.66
CA GLY A 133 19.28 23.58 9.95
C GLY A 133 19.04 25.09 9.87
N ASP A 134 19.22 25.67 8.69
CA ASP A 134 19.13 27.11 8.44
C ASP A 134 18.16 27.41 7.29
N VAL A 135 17.17 28.26 7.57
CA VAL A 135 16.12 28.66 6.63
C VAL A 135 16.69 29.56 5.53
N ASP A 136 17.70 30.36 5.82
CA ASP A 136 18.32 31.26 4.84
C ASP A 136 19.14 30.46 3.84
N ALA A 137 19.96 29.52 4.32
CA ALA A 137 20.67 28.57 3.47
C ALA A 137 19.71 27.72 2.62
N LEU A 138 18.60 27.27 3.19
CA LEU A 138 17.57 26.54 2.45
C LEU A 138 16.93 27.38 1.34
N THR A 139 16.61 28.64 1.63
CA THR A 139 16.02 29.59 0.66
C THR A 139 16.99 29.88 -0.49
N ALA A 140 18.28 30.02 -0.18
CA ALA A 140 19.33 30.19 -1.18
C ALA A 140 19.45 28.97 -2.12
N ILE A 141 19.39 27.75 -1.57
CA ILE A 141 19.44 26.50 -2.36
C ILE A 141 18.21 26.39 -3.28
N ILE A 142 17.01 26.63 -2.75
CA ILE A 142 15.78 26.58 -3.54
C ILE A 142 15.79 27.64 -4.64
N GLY A 143 16.24 28.86 -4.34
CA GLY A 143 16.36 29.95 -5.31
C GLY A 143 17.35 29.64 -6.43
N ALA A 144 18.49 29.04 -6.10
CA ALA A 144 19.50 28.60 -7.06
C ALA A 144 18.96 27.48 -7.97
N LEU A 145 18.29 26.48 -7.40
CA LEU A 145 17.68 25.40 -8.17
C LEU A 145 16.53 25.87 -9.06
N GLY A 146 15.75 26.87 -8.62
CA GLY A 146 14.65 27.45 -9.41
C GLY A 146 15.10 28.21 -10.65
N HIS A 147 16.35 28.69 -10.69
CA HIS A 147 16.93 29.35 -11.86
C HIS A 147 17.64 28.38 -12.83
N VAL A 148 17.74 27.09 -12.49
CA VAL A 148 18.24 26.09 -13.42
C VAL A 148 17.16 25.88 -14.49
N GLN A 149 17.28 26.57 -15.62
CA GLN A 149 16.46 26.33 -16.79
C GLN A 149 16.59 24.85 -17.16
N THR A 150 15.55 24.06 -16.91
CA THR A 150 15.49 22.68 -17.38
C THR A 150 15.29 22.74 -18.89
N GLY A 151 16.40 22.81 -19.61
CA GLY A 151 16.48 22.83 -21.07
C GLY A 151 15.62 21.71 -21.63
N ARG A 152 14.66 22.12 -22.46
CA ARG A 152 13.66 21.27 -23.12
C ARG A 152 14.27 20.52 -24.29
#